data_AF-A0A9W6QXV8-F1
#
_entry.id   AF-A0A9W6QXV8-F1
#
_cell.length_a   1.000
_cell.length_b   1.000
_cell.length_c   1.000
_cell.angle_alpha   90.00
_cell.angle_beta   90.00
_cell.angle_gamma   90.00
#
_symmetry.space_group_name_H-M   'P 1'
#
loop_
_entity.id
_entity.type
_entity.pdbx_description
1 polymer ?
#
loop_
_entity_poly.entity_id
_entity_poly.type
_entity_poly.pdbx_seq_one_letter_code
_entity_poly.pdbx_strand_id
1 'polypeptide(L)'
;MPQAFPYQGSKRLLASRILSCFPDGGVPRLIEPFAGSAAVSVAARHHGLACSVALSDVNAPLVGMWRLILDEPGRLVTEYARLWHEQLDDPRGYYLRVRERFNVTREPALLFYLLSRCVKAAVRYSPKTGHFNQGADHRRLGARPAIIADRIGRVSALLRGSTADNCGYEDPLTGACSDDLVYLDPPYQGTSDVRDHRYSSGLRRELFVEVLQKAVDNKVSFVVSYDVVTDDNRYGYALPGELGLTHRHVMAGISTQGTLMGQTRTTIESLYLSPALVQRLGGAEAVDACLRRAGR
;
A
#
# COMPACT_ATOMS: atom_id res chain seq x y z
N MET A 1 9.41 -1.22 -13.20
CA MET A 1 8.50 -1.87 -12.22
C MET A 1 7.04 -1.94 -12.72
N PRO A 2 6.46 -3.15 -12.86
CA PRO A 2 5.05 -3.33 -13.18
C PRO A 2 4.14 -2.90 -12.03
N GLN A 3 2.84 -2.72 -12.29
CA GLN A 3 1.82 -2.44 -11.27
C GLN A 3 0.51 -3.09 -11.71
N ALA A 4 -0.10 -3.86 -10.81
CA ALA A 4 -1.33 -4.59 -11.09
C ALA A 4 -2.51 -3.64 -11.27
N PHE A 5 -2.71 -2.73 -10.31
CA PHE A 5 -3.79 -1.73 -10.32
C PHE A 5 -3.34 -0.41 -9.68
N PRO A 6 -3.96 0.72 -10.07
CA PRO A 6 -3.79 1.97 -9.35
C PRO A 6 -4.48 1.88 -7.98
N TYR A 7 -3.89 2.53 -6.97
CA TYR A 7 -4.46 2.60 -5.63
C TYR A 7 -4.05 3.92 -4.98
N GLN A 8 -5.00 4.59 -4.33
CA GLN A 8 -4.69 5.81 -3.59
C GLN A 8 -3.74 5.49 -2.43
N GLY A 9 -2.69 6.31 -2.26
CA GLY A 9 -1.68 6.08 -1.22
C GLY A 9 -0.52 5.18 -1.65
N SER A 10 -0.54 4.67 -2.89
CA SER A 10 0.54 3.85 -3.44
C SER A 10 1.92 4.50 -3.30
N LYS A 11 2.85 3.80 -2.66
CA LYS A 11 4.24 4.23 -2.45
C LYS A 11 5.15 4.01 -3.65
N ARG A 12 4.59 3.85 -4.85
CA ARG A 12 5.34 3.59 -6.09
C ARG A 12 6.46 4.60 -6.35
N LEU A 13 6.23 5.88 -6.09
CA LEU A 13 7.25 6.94 -6.30
C LEU A 13 8.33 6.93 -5.20
N LEU A 14 8.00 6.45 -4.01
CA LEU A 14 8.89 6.35 -2.86
C LEU A 14 9.61 5.01 -2.77
N ALA A 15 9.18 4.00 -3.53
CA ALA A 15 9.64 2.63 -3.40
C ALA A 15 11.17 2.52 -3.48
N SER A 16 11.82 3.20 -4.43
CA SER A 16 13.30 3.16 -4.52
C SER A 16 14.00 3.67 -3.27
N ARG A 17 13.45 4.70 -2.62
CA ARG A 17 14.00 5.28 -1.38
C ARG A 17 13.76 4.36 -0.19
N ILE A 18 12.55 3.80 -0.09
CA ILE A 18 12.22 2.81 0.95
C ILE A 18 13.13 1.58 0.81
N LEU A 19 13.34 1.09 -0.41
CA LEU A 19 14.20 -0.05 -0.69
C LEU A 19 15.67 0.21 -0.37
N SER A 20 16.13 1.47 -0.36
CA SER A 20 17.50 1.77 0.08
C SER A 20 17.73 1.50 1.57
N CYS A 21 16.65 1.37 2.36
CA CYS A 21 16.69 0.93 3.75
C CYS A 21 16.59 -0.59 3.90
N PHE A 22 16.68 -1.36 2.81
CA PHE A 22 16.70 -2.81 2.87
C PHE A 22 18.16 -3.30 2.96
N PRO A 23 18.42 -4.45 3.61
CA PRO A 23 19.74 -5.07 3.60
C PRO A 23 20.23 -5.35 2.17
N ASP A 24 21.51 -5.09 1.88
CA ASP A 24 22.09 -5.19 0.52
C ASP A 24 21.96 -6.60 -0.10
N GLY A 25 21.97 -7.65 0.73
CA GLY A 25 21.75 -9.04 0.30
C GLY A 25 20.27 -9.43 0.14
N GLY A 26 19.36 -8.49 0.35
CA GLY A 26 17.92 -8.72 0.41
C GLY A 26 17.48 -9.46 1.68
N VAL A 27 16.23 -9.91 1.67
CA VAL A 27 15.61 -10.65 2.77
C VAL A 27 14.95 -11.95 2.28
N PRO A 28 14.89 -13.01 3.10
CA PRO A 28 14.15 -14.22 2.74
C PRO A 28 12.67 -13.90 2.50
N ARG A 29 12.04 -13.11 3.37
CA ARG A 29 10.64 -12.76 3.26
C ARG A 29 10.40 -11.30 3.67
N LEU A 30 9.66 -10.60 2.82
CA LEU A 30 9.11 -9.27 3.10
C LEU A 30 7.64 -9.41 3.50
N ILE A 31 7.25 -8.80 4.60
CA ILE A 31 5.89 -8.81 5.13
C ILE A 31 5.31 -7.39 4.98
N GLU A 32 4.17 -7.24 4.32
CA GLU A 32 3.52 -5.93 4.10
C GLU A 32 2.06 -5.99 4.56
N PRO A 33 1.77 -5.71 5.84
CA PRO A 33 0.45 -5.92 6.42
C PRO A 33 -0.51 -4.73 6.31
N PHE A 34 -0.15 -3.78 5.46
CA PHE A 34 -1.01 -2.71 4.94
C PHE A 34 -0.88 -2.70 3.41
N ALA A 35 -1.13 -3.86 2.79
CA ALA A 35 -0.69 -4.13 1.43
C ALA A 35 -1.14 -3.06 0.43
N GLY A 36 -2.42 -2.65 0.43
CA GLY A 36 -2.90 -1.71 -0.59
C GLY A 36 -2.57 -2.20 -2.02
N SER A 37 -1.75 -1.42 -2.76
CA SER A 37 -1.22 -1.81 -4.09
C SER A 37 0.07 -2.65 -4.07
N ALA A 38 0.59 -2.99 -2.89
CA ALA A 38 1.83 -3.74 -2.66
C ALA A 38 3.02 -3.16 -3.43
N ALA A 39 3.08 -1.83 -3.55
CA ALA A 39 4.04 -1.17 -4.43
C ALA A 39 5.49 -1.40 -3.97
N VAL A 40 5.71 -1.47 -2.65
CA VAL A 40 7.03 -1.76 -2.07
C VAL A 40 7.37 -3.23 -2.26
N SER A 41 6.45 -4.15 -2.00
CA SER A 41 6.67 -5.58 -2.27
C SER A 41 6.97 -5.92 -3.72
N VAL A 42 6.21 -5.33 -4.66
CA VAL A 42 6.47 -5.48 -6.10
C VAL A 42 7.84 -4.90 -6.46
N ALA A 43 8.23 -3.77 -5.88
CA ALA A 43 9.56 -3.19 -6.09
C ALA A 43 10.67 -4.10 -5.54
N ALA A 44 10.53 -4.59 -4.32
CA ALA A 44 11.51 -5.45 -3.66
C ALA A 44 11.76 -6.72 -4.48
N ARG A 45 10.69 -7.38 -4.96
CA ARG A 45 10.79 -8.54 -5.84
C ARG A 45 11.40 -8.20 -7.20
N HIS A 46 11.05 -7.04 -7.76
CA HIS A 46 11.62 -6.59 -9.04
C HIS A 46 13.14 -6.36 -8.97
N HIS A 47 13.64 -5.90 -7.84
CA HIS A 47 15.06 -5.63 -7.60
C HIS A 47 15.81 -6.79 -6.93
N GLY A 48 15.15 -7.94 -6.69
CA GLY A 48 15.79 -9.10 -6.06
C GLY A 48 16.08 -8.91 -4.56
N LEU A 49 15.48 -7.92 -3.90
CA LEU A 49 15.69 -7.61 -2.49
C LEU A 49 14.81 -8.42 -1.53
N ALA A 50 13.91 -9.25 -2.05
CA ALA A 50 13.11 -10.18 -1.26
C ALA A 50 12.97 -11.51 -2.01
N CYS A 51 13.06 -12.66 -1.33
CA CYS A 51 12.86 -13.98 -1.97
C CYS A 51 11.38 -14.35 -2.06
N SER A 52 10.58 -14.00 -1.06
CA SER A 52 9.12 -14.12 -1.06
C SER A 52 8.46 -12.90 -0.41
N VAL A 53 7.15 -12.78 -0.58
CA VAL A 53 6.34 -11.72 0.05
C VAL A 53 5.15 -12.34 0.77
N ALA A 54 4.82 -11.81 1.94
CA ALA A 54 3.55 -12.05 2.62
C ALA A 54 2.76 -10.73 2.69
N LEU A 55 1.67 -10.66 1.95
CA LEU A 55 0.77 -9.50 1.95
C LEU A 55 -0.35 -9.73 2.96
N SER A 56 -0.74 -8.69 3.69
CA SER A 56 -2.04 -8.69 4.37
C SER A 56 -2.69 -7.32 4.38
N ASP A 57 -4.02 -7.35 4.52
CA ASP A 57 -4.84 -6.15 4.67
C ASP A 57 -6.16 -6.52 5.36
N VAL A 58 -6.71 -5.60 6.15
CA VAL A 58 -8.02 -5.76 6.79
C VAL A 58 -9.17 -5.72 5.78
N ASN A 59 -8.96 -5.16 4.60
CA ASN A 59 -9.95 -5.08 3.52
C ASN A 59 -10.06 -6.43 2.78
N ALA A 60 -10.97 -7.29 3.22
CA ALA A 60 -11.12 -8.65 2.68
C ALA A 60 -11.29 -8.72 1.14
N PRO A 61 -12.10 -7.86 0.49
CA PRO A 61 -12.16 -7.80 -0.98
C PRO A 61 -10.82 -7.50 -1.67
N LEU A 62 -9.99 -6.62 -1.08
CA LEU A 62 -8.66 -6.29 -1.60
C LEU A 62 -7.71 -7.48 -1.48
N VAL A 63 -7.75 -8.20 -0.36
CA VAL A 63 -6.98 -9.44 -0.19
C VAL A 63 -7.45 -10.51 -1.17
N GLY A 64 -8.77 -10.68 -1.34
CA GLY A 64 -9.32 -11.61 -2.34
C GLY A 64 -8.85 -11.26 -3.77
N MET A 65 -8.66 -9.96 -4.06
CA MET A 65 -8.13 -9.52 -5.34
C MET A 65 -6.65 -9.88 -5.49
N TRP A 66 -5.85 -9.72 -4.43
CA TRP A 66 -4.47 -10.18 -4.41
C TRP A 66 -4.35 -11.70 -4.57
N ARG A 67 -5.18 -12.48 -3.88
CA ARG A 67 -5.25 -13.95 -4.07
C ARG A 67 -5.53 -14.31 -5.52
N LEU A 68 -6.51 -13.67 -6.17
CA LEU A 68 -6.75 -13.88 -7.60
C LEU A 68 -5.55 -13.49 -8.48
N ILE A 69 -4.82 -12.42 -8.16
CA ILE A 69 -3.60 -12.04 -8.90
C ILE A 69 -2.50 -13.10 -8.75
N LEU A 70 -2.33 -13.65 -7.54
CA LEU A 70 -1.28 -14.61 -7.23
C LEU A 70 -1.59 -16.01 -7.79
N ASP A 71 -2.83 -16.47 -7.60
CA ASP A 71 -3.20 -17.88 -7.80
C ASP A 71 -3.97 -18.11 -9.11
N GLU A 72 -4.85 -17.19 -9.50
CA GLU A 72 -5.75 -17.33 -10.66
C GLU A 72 -5.76 -16.08 -11.58
N PRO A 73 -4.59 -15.56 -12.03
CA PRO A 73 -4.52 -14.28 -12.74
C PRO A 73 -5.37 -14.25 -14.02
N GLY A 74 -5.46 -15.39 -14.73
CA GLY A 74 -6.28 -15.51 -15.94
C GLY A 74 -7.78 -15.35 -15.68
N ARG A 75 -8.27 -15.83 -14.53
CA ARG A 75 -9.67 -15.68 -14.12
C ARG A 75 -9.99 -14.21 -13.85
N LEU A 76 -9.14 -13.51 -13.11
CA LEU A 76 -9.33 -12.07 -12.84
C LEU A 76 -9.33 -11.25 -14.14
N VAL A 77 -8.41 -11.53 -15.06
CA VAL A 77 -8.34 -10.85 -16.36
C VAL A 77 -9.58 -11.10 -17.19
N THR A 78 -10.09 -12.34 -17.21
CA THR A 78 -11.30 -12.71 -17.95
C THR A 78 -12.53 -11.98 -17.41
N GLU A 79 -12.74 -11.99 -16.10
CA GLU A 79 -13.85 -11.27 -15.47
C GLU A 79 -13.73 -9.76 -15.68
N TYR A 80 -12.53 -9.19 -15.52
CA TYR A 80 -12.32 -7.77 -15.81
C TYR A 80 -12.65 -7.43 -17.26
N ALA A 81 -12.21 -8.25 -18.22
CA ALA A 81 -12.47 -8.05 -19.63
C ALA A 81 -13.98 -8.07 -19.90
N ARG A 82 -14.71 -9.01 -19.33
CA ARG A 82 -16.18 -9.09 -19.44
C ARG A 82 -16.84 -7.80 -18.94
N LEU A 83 -16.53 -7.38 -17.71
CA LEU A 83 -17.06 -6.14 -17.11
C LEU A 83 -16.69 -4.90 -17.95
N TRP A 84 -15.47 -4.89 -18.52
CA TRP A 84 -14.99 -3.78 -19.34
C TRP A 84 -15.71 -3.67 -20.69
N HIS A 85 -16.16 -4.78 -21.28
CA HIS A 85 -16.94 -4.74 -22.53
C HIS A 85 -18.43 -4.48 -22.28
N GLU A 86 -19.03 -5.10 -21.25
CA GLU A 86 -20.44 -4.91 -20.91
C GLU A 86 -20.78 -3.46 -20.51
N GLN A 87 -19.79 -2.70 -20.02
CA GLN A 87 -20.01 -1.29 -19.67
C GLN A 87 -20.19 -0.37 -20.89
N LEU A 88 -19.85 -0.80 -22.12
CA LEU A 88 -19.63 0.11 -23.25
C LEU A 88 -20.92 0.83 -23.70
N ASP A 89 -22.07 0.17 -23.60
CA ASP A 89 -23.36 0.73 -24.01
C ASP A 89 -23.87 1.81 -23.04
N ASP A 90 -23.70 1.58 -21.74
CA ASP A 90 -24.09 2.52 -20.67
C ASP A 90 -23.00 2.58 -19.58
N PRO A 91 -21.90 3.30 -19.81
CA PRO A 91 -20.77 3.28 -18.88
C PRO A 91 -21.10 3.84 -17.50
N ARG A 92 -22.08 4.76 -17.41
CA ARG A 92 -22.45 5.42 -16.15
C ARG A 92 -23.37 4.53 -15.32
N GLY A 93 -24.47 4.06 -15.90
CA GLY A 93 -25.40 3.17 -15.21
C GLY A 93 -24.77 1.80 -14.94
N TYR A 94 -23.95 1.28 -15.85
CA TYR A 94 -23.24 0.01 -15.61
C TYR A 94 -22.30 0.10 -14.41
N TYR A 95 -21.56 1.20 -14.25
CA TYR A 95 -20.74 1.41 -13.05
C TYR A 95 -21.58 1.38 -11.75
N LEU A 96 -22.75 2.03 -11.74
CA LEU A 96 -23.64 2.03 -10.58
C LEU A 96 -24.15 0.63 -10.25
N ARG A 97 -24.57 -0.14 -11.27
CA ARG A 97 -25.01 -1.54 -11.12
C ARG A 97 -23.89 -2.43 -10.58
N VAL A 98 -22.67 -2.30 -11.10
CA VAL A 98 -21.51 -3.05 -10.58
C VAL A 98 -21.19 -2.65 -9.15
N ARG A 99 -21.29 -1.35 -8.80
CA ARG A 99 -21.07 -0.88 -7.43
C ARG A 99 -22.10 -1.45 -6.47
N GLU A 100 -23.38 -1.48 -6.85
CA GLU A 100 -24.45 -2.09 -6.05
C GLU A 100 -24.21 -3.59 -5.87
N ARG A 101 -23.89 -4.30 -6.95
CA ARG A 101 -23.53 -5.72 -6.88
C ARG A 101 -22.33 -5.97 -5.97
N PHE A 102 -21.28 -5.14 -6.06
CA PHE A 102 -20.12 -5.24 -5.18
C PHE A 102 -20.49 -5.03 -3.71
N ASN A 103 -21.36 -4.07 -3.40
CA ASN A 103 -21.80 -3.80 -2.03
C ASN A 103 -22.50 -4.99 -1.38
N VAL A 104 -23.19 -5.80 -2.19
CA VAL A 104 -23.86 -7.04 -1.75
C VAL A 104 -22.90 -8.23 -1.72
N THR A 105 -22.18 -8.46 -2.81
CA THR A 105 -21.43 -9.72 -3.04
C THR A 105 -19.99 -9.69 -2.54
N ARG A 106 -19.39 -8.50 -2.45
CA ARG A 106 -17.97 -8.30 -2.10
C ARG A 106 -16.98 -9.02 -3.02
N GLU A 107 -17.42 -9.39 -4.23
CA GLU A 107 -16.59 -10.08 -5.22
C GLU A 107 -15.33 -9.27 -5.59
N PRO A 108 -14.12 -9.87 -5.51
CA PRO A 108 -12.87 -9.15 -5.79
C PRO A 108 -12.73 -8.63 -7.23
N ALA A 109 -13.25 -9.36 -8.22
CA ALA A 109 -13.22 -8.91 -9.62
C ALA A 109 -14.03 -7.62 -9.84
N LEU A 110 -15.14 -7.46 -9.10
CA LEU A 110 -15.93 -6.23 -9.14
C LEU A 110 -15.15 -5.08 -8.49
N LEU A 111 -14.46 -5.31 -7.37
CA LEU A 111 -13.57 -4.31 -6.77
C LEU A 111 -12.48 -3.87 -7.76
N PHE A 112 -11.84 -4.81 -8.46
CA PHE A 112 -10.81 -4.52 -9.44
C PHE A 112 -11.31 -3.64 -10.60
N TYR A 113 -12.51 -3.94 -11.10
CA TYR A 113 -13.20 -3.08 -12.06
C TYR A 113 -13.49 -1.68 -11.49
N LEU A 114 -14.05 -1.61 -10.28
CA LEU A 114 -14.36 -0.34 -9.61
C LEU A 114 -13.12 0.52 -9.40
N LEU A 115 -12.00 -0.06 -8.94
CA LEU A 115 -10.71 0.62 -8.77
C LEU A 115 -10.16 1.19 -10.08
N SER A 116 -10.37 0.48 -11.18
CA SER A 116 -9.97 0.93 -12.52
C SER A 116 -10.81 2.11 -13.03
N ARG A 117 -11.99 2.34 -12.41
CA ARG A 117 -13.03 3.26 -12.88
C ARG A 117 -13.34 4.39 -11.91
N CYS A 118 -13.00 4.27 -10.63
CA CYS A 118 -13.37 5.27 -9.63
C CYS A 118 -12.40 6.46 -9.62
N VAL A 119 -12.90 7.58 -9.10
CA VAL A 119 -12.09 8.80 -8.93
C VAL A 119 -10.86 8.49 -8.07
N LYS A 120 -9.67 8.87 -8.57
CA LYS A 120 -8.37 8.70 -7.88
C LYS A 120 -7.99 7.26 -7.51
N ALA A 121 -8.69 6.24 -8.05
CA ALA A 121 -8.48 4.84 -7.64
C ALA A 121 -8.52 4.65 -6.12
N ALA A 122 -9.42 5.39 -5.46
CA ALA A 122 -9.59 5.38 -4.02
C ALA A 122 -10.62 4.32 -3.62
N VAL A 123 -10.32 3.58 -2.55
CA VAL A 123 -11.30 2.74 -1.87
C VAL A 123 -11.86 3.53 -0.69
N ARG A 124 -13.18 3.71 -0.67
CA ARG A 124 -13.87 4.30 0.48
C ARG A 124 -15.16 3.54 0.74
N TYR A 125 -15.39 3.26 2.00
CA TYR A 125 -16.58 2.61 2.49
C TYR A 125 -17.33 3.56 3.42
N SER A 126 -18.65 3.60 3.32
CA SER A 126 -19.47 4.35 4.25
C SER A 126 -19.32 3.76 5.65
N PRO A 127 -18.97 4.54 6.69
CA PRO A 127 -18.88 4.03 8.06
C PRO A 127 -20.23 3.49 8.57
N LYS A 128 -21.34 4.00 8.02
CA LYS A 128 -22.69 3.63 8.45
C LYS A 128 -23.17 2.31 7.86
N THR A 129 -22.86 2.04 6.60
CA THR A 129 -23.39 0.86 5.87
C THR A 129 -22.32 -0.14 5.49
N GLY A 130 -21.04 0.20 5.63
CA GLY A 130 -19.92 -0.57 5.10
C GLY A 130 -19.86 -0.62 3.56
N HIS A 131 -20.75 0.08 2.85
CA HIS A 131 -20.83 0.05 1.39
C HIS A 131 -19.76 0.91 0.73
N PHE A 132 -19.18 0.43 -0.35
CA PHE A 132 -18.34 1.21 -1.25
C PHE A 132 -19.14 2.37 -1.84
N ASN A 133 -18.63 3.59 -1.69
CA ASN A 133 -19.37 4.81 -2.02
C ASN A 133 -18.65 5.73 -3.02
N GLN A 134 -17.53 5.30 -3.63
CA GLN A 134 -16.84 6.16 -4.61
C GLN A 134 -17.58 6.28 -5.94
N GLY A 135 -17.54 7.50 -6.48
CA GLY A 135 -18.07 7.84 -7.79
C GLY A 135 -17.15 7.42 -8.93
N ALA A 136 -17.73 7.23 -10.12
CA ALA A 136 -16.99 6.95 -11.33
C ALA A 136 -16.16 8.17 -11.77
N ASP A 137 -14.97 7.92 -12.31
CA ASP A 137 -14.21 8.88 -13.08
C ASP A 137 -14.74 8.90 -14.52
N HIS A 138 -15.61 9.86 -14.80
CA HIS A 138 -16.30 9.95 -16.11
C HIS A 138 -15.38 10.27 -17.29
N ARG A 139 -14.10 10.56 -17.06
CA ARG A 139 -13.12 10.87 -18.12
C ARG A 139 -12.49 9.62 -18.73
N ARG A 140 -12.67 8.44 -18.14
CA ARG A 140 -12.00 7.20 -18.56
C ARG A 140 -12.83 5.94 -18.27
N LEU A 141 -12.64 4.92 -19.10
CA LEU A 141 -13.31 3.61 -18.97
C LEU A 141 -12.44 2.55 -18.26
N GLY A 142 -11.33 2.95 -17.66
CA GLY A 142 -10.29 2.03 -17.19
C GLY A 142 -9.34 1.61 -18.32
N ALA A 143 -8.30 0.86 -17.97
CA ALA A 143 -7.33 0.37 -18.95
C ALA A 143 -7.95 -0.72 -19.83
N ARG A 144 -7.56 -0.80 -21.11
CA ARG A 144 -8.05 -1.84 -22.00
C ARG A 144 -7.66 -3.24 -21.47
N PRO A 145 -8.49 -4.27 -21.69
CA PRO A 145 -8.24 -5.62 -21.16
C PRO A 145 -6.85 -6.19 -21.49
N ALA A 146 -6.34 -5.96 -22.70
CA ALA A 146 -5.00 -6.41 -23.09
C ALA A 146 -3.87 -5.80 -22.23
N ILE A 147 -4.01 -4.53 -21.82
CA ILE A 147 -3.04 -3.86 -20.94
C ILE A 147 -3.11 -4.44 -19.53
N ILE A 148 -4.32 -4.73 -19.05
CA ILE A 148 -4.53 -5.37 -17.76
C ILE A 148 -3.96 -6.79 -17.76
N ALA A 149 -4.18 -7.56 -18.83
CA ALA A 149 -3.64 -8.90 -18.98
C ALA A 149 -2.10 -8.92 -18.85
N ASP A 150 -1.41 -8.02 -19.57
CA ASP A 150 0.06 -7.88 -19.46
C ASP A 150 0.50 -7.48 -18.03
N ARG A 151 -0.15 -6.49 -17.41
CA ARG A 151 0.20 -6.03 -16.06
C ARG A 151 0.02 -7.11 -15.01
N ILE A 152 -1.13 -7.78 -15.00
CA ILE A 152 -1.46 -8.83 -14.04
C ILE A 152 -0.55 -10.04 -14.26
N GLY A 153 -0.32 -10.43 -15.51
CA GLY A 153 0.62 -11.51 -15.84
C GLY A 153 2.04 -11.23 -15.33
N ARG A 154 2.57 -10.03 -15.55
CA ARG A 154 3.90 -9.63 -15.06
C ARG A 154 3.98 -9.60 -13.54
N VAL A 155 2.99 -9.04 -12.86
CA VAL A 155 2.98 -8.98 -11.38
C VAL A 155 2.83 -10.36 -10.77
N SER A 156 1.91 -11.18 -11.28
CA SER A 156 1.72 -12.57 -10.83
C SER A 156 3.01 -13.38 -10.97
N ALA A 157 3.66 -13.31 -12.14
CA ALA A 157 4.93 -13.99 -12.37
C ALA A 157 6.05 -13.51 -11.41
N LEU A 158 6.10 -12.20 -11.14
CA LEU A 158 7.09 -11.59 -10.26
C LEU A 158 6.87 -11.98 -8.78
N LEU A 159 5.61 -12.06 -8.36
CA LEU A 159 5.21 -12.40 -6.98
C LEU A 159 4.94 -13.89 -6.79
N ARG A 160 5.37 -14.76 -7.71
CA ARG A 160 5.21 -16.22 -7.56
C ARG A 160 5.75 -16.69 -6.21
N GLY A 161 4.94 -17.50 -5.51
CA GLY A 161 5.27 -18.01 -4.17
C GLY A 161 4.98 -17.04 -3.02
N SER A 162 4.36 -15.89 -3.31
CA SER A 162 3.89 -14.96 -2.27
C SER A 162 2.52 -15.37 -1.76
N THR A 163 2.15 -14.90 -0.56
CA THR A 163 0.82 -15.13 0.03
C THR A 163 0.07 -13.81 0.22
N ALA A 164 -1.26 -13.91 0.35
CA ALA A 164 -2.11 -12.78 0.69
C ALA A 164 -3.17 -13.20 1.71
N ASP A 165 -3.20 -12.55 2.87
CA ASP A 165 -4.06 -12.92 3.99
C ASP A 165 -4.91 -11.76 4.51
N ASN A 166 -6.15 -12.09 4.93
CA ASN A 166 -7.07 -11.09 5.47
C ASN A 166 -6.93 -11.07 6.98
N CYS A 167 -5.95 -10.30 7.45
CA CYS A 167 -5.68 -10.08 8.86
C CYS A 167 -5.20 -8.65 9.08
N GLY A 168 -5.16 -8.25 10.36
CA GLY A 168 -4.53 -7.01 10.79
C GLY A 168 -3.01 -7.08 10.71
N TYR A 169 -2.37 -6.01 11.17
CA TYR A 169 -0.91 -5.89 11.16
C TYR A 169 -0.25 -6.47 12.40
N GLU A 170 -1.03 -6.73 13.45
CA GLU A 170 -0.54 -7.14 14.76
C GLU A 170 0.20 -8.47 14.71
N ASP A 171 -0.42 -9.51 14.16
CA ASP A 171 0.19 -10.85 14.10
C ASP A 171 1.34 -10.91 13.08
N PRO A 172 1.21 -10.39 11.85
CA PRO A 172 2.33 -10.40 10.89
C PRO A 172 3.55 -9.60 11.37
N LEU A 173 3.34 -8.52 12.12
CA LEU A 173 4.43 -7.71 12.67
C LEU A 173 5.11 -8.40 13.87
N THR A 174 4.34 -8.89 14.83
CA THR A 174 4.91 -9.46 16.07
C THR A 174 5.40 -10.90 15.92
N GLY A 175 4.87 -11.64 14.93
CA GLY A 175 5.27 -13.00 14.58
C GLY A 175 6.35 -13.10 13.49
N ALA A 176 6.87 -11.97 13.00
CA ALA A 176 7.96 -11.95 12.05
C ALA A 176 9.25 -12.53 12.68
N CYS A 177 9.98 -13.33 11.91
CA CYS A 177 11.28 -13.86 12.33
C CYS A 177 12.37 -12.78 12.22
N SER A 178 13.51 -12.99 12.87
CA SER A 178 14.62 -12.02 12.89
C SER A 178 15.19 -11.66 11.52
N ASP A 179 15.12 -12.59 10.56
CA ASP A 179 15.63 -12.40 9.20
C ASP A 179 14.61 -11.79 8.24
N ASP A 180 13.33 -11.81 8.61
CA ASP A 180 12.26 -11.15 7.86
C ASP A 180 12.44 -9.63 7.90
N LEU A 181 11.75 -8.94 7.00
CA LEU A 181 11.57 -7.50 7.07
C LEU A 181 10.08 -7.19 6.96
N VAL A 182 9.58 -6.32 7.84
CA VAL A 182 8.20 -5.83 7.78
C VAL A 182 8.18 -4.40 7.26
N TYR A 183 7.38 -4.13 6.23
CA TYR A 183 7.12 -2.77 5.74
C TYR A 183 5.68 -2.36 6.08
N LEU A 184 5.55 -1.28 6.83
CA LEU A 184 4.27 -0.79 7.36
C LEU A 184 3.94 0.55 6.70
N ASP A 185 2.78 0.61 6.04
CA ASP A 185 2.22 1.84 5.47
C ASP A 185 0.79 2.06 5.98
N PRO A 186 0.63 2.31 7.30
CA PRO A 186 -0.68 2.51 7.89
C PRO A 186 -1.37 3.78 7.36
N PRO A 187 -2.70 3.88 7.49
CA PRO A 187 -3.39 5.12 7.23
C PRO A 187 -3.00 6.25 8.19
N TYR A 188 -2.61 7.39 7.64
CA TYR A 188 -2.25 8.62 8.37
C TYR A 188 -3.35 9.12 9.32
N GLN A 189 -3.00 9.67 10.49
CA GLN A 189 -3.96 10.21 11.46
C GLN A 189 -4.81 11.38 10.92
N GLY A 190 -4.20 12.29 10.14
CA GLY A 190 -4.92 13.38 9.47
C GLY A 190 -5.87 12.92 8.34
N THR A 191 -5.92 11.60 8.10
CA THR A 191 -6.83 10.97 7.16
C THR A 191 -7.94 10.17 7.82
N SER A 192 -7.81 9.89 9.12
CA SER A 192 -8.76 9.19 9.97
C SER A 192 -9.59 10.12 10.87
N ASP A 193 -9.11 11.33 11.18
CA ASP A 193 -9.85 12.37 11.95
C ASP A 193 -10.81 13.23 11.10
N VAL A 194 -11.01 12.86 9.83
CA VAL A 194 -12.06 13.45 9.00
C VAL A 194 -13.28 12.54 9.09
N ARG A 195 -14.49 13.11 9.08
CA ARG A 195 -15.83 12.45 9.03
C ARG A 195 -16.00 11.28 8.04
N ASP A 196 -14.99 10.99 7.21
CA ASP A 196 -14.95 10.04 6.10
C ASP A 196 -13.95 8.92 6.46
N HIS A 197 -14.37 7.95 7.29
CA HIS A 197 -13.49 6.83 7.68
C HIS A 197 -13.12 6.01 6.44
N ARG A 198 -11.83 5.97 6.09
CA ARG A 198 -11.31 5.21 4.94
C ARG A 198 -11.13 3.72 5.25
N TYR A 199 -11.09 3.39 6.54
CA TYR A 199 -11.06 2.05 7.11
C TYR A 199 -12.30 1.90 7.98
N SER A 200 -13.00 0.77 7.88
CA SER A 200 -14.21 0.50 8.68
C SER A 200 -13.97 0.63 10.19
N SER A 201 -12.71 0.45 10.62
CA SER A 201 -12.17 0.78 11.93
C SER A 201 -10.90 1.61 11.72
N GLY A 202 -10.89 2.88 12.12
CA GLY A 202 -9.67 3.69 12.10
C GLY A 202 -8.54 3.01 12.89
N LEU A 203 -7.28 3.22 12.49
CA LEU A 203 -6.13 2.71 13.23
C LEU A 203 -6.05 3.43 14.58
N ARG A 204 -6.22 2.71 15.69
CA ARG A 204 -6.03 3.26 17.04
C ARG A 204 -4.54 3.47 17.27
N ARG A 205 -4.12 4.73 17.43
CA ARG A 205 -2.70 5.11 17.57
C ARG A 205 -2.05 4.42 18.76
N GLU A 206 -2.75 4.37 19.88
CA GLU A 206 -2.26 3.79 21.14
C GLU A 206 -1.93 2.31 20.94
N LEU A 207 -2.87 1.55 20.36
CA LEU A 207 -2.65 0.15 20.01
C LEU A 207 -1.50 -0.01 18.99
N PHE A 208 -1.43 0.86 17.98
CA PHE A 208 -0.36 0.80 16.99
C PHE A 208 1.03 0.96 17.64
N VAL A 209 1.17 1.94 18.55
CA VAL A 209 2.39 2.14 19.33
C VAL A 209 2.69 0.95 20.23
N GLU A 210 1.70 0.38 20.92
CA GLU A 210 1.89 -0.81 21.76
C GLU A 210 2.39 -2.01 20.97
N VAL A 211 1.86 -2.22 19.76
CA VAL A 211 2.29 -3.32 18.88
C VAL A 211 3.69 -3.07 18.32
N LEU A 212 4.02 -1.82 17.97
CA LEU A 212 5.39 -1.46 17.59
C LEU A 212 6.38 -1.72 18.72
N GLN A 213 6.04 -1.40 19.97
CA GLN A 213 6.89 -1.69 21.12
C GLN A 213 7.16 -3.20 21.24
N LYS A 214 6.11 -4.04 21.15
CA LYS A 214 6.27 -5.50 21.15
C LYS A 214 7.18 -5.99 20.03
N ALA A 215 7.08 -5.41 18.84
CA ALA A 215 7.94 -5.75 17.70
C ALA A 215 9.41 -5.35 17.95
N VAL A 216 9.64 -4.19 18.59
CA VAL A 216 10.98 -3.76 19.03
C VAL A 216 11.55 -4.73 20.06
N ASP A 217 10.76 -5.12 21.07
CA ASP A 217 11.17 -6.06 22.11
C ASP A 217 11.52 -7.44 21.53
N ASN A 218 10.75 -7.87 20.51
CA ASN A 218 10.99 -9.10 19.75
C ASN A 218 12.14 -8.98 18.72
N LYS A 219 12.80 -7.83 18.63
CA LYS A 219 13.92 -7.55 17.69
C LYS A 219 13.52 -7.74 16.22
N VAL A 220 12.27 -7.41 15.87
CA VAL A 220 11.78 -7.48 14.50
C VAL A 220 12.40 -6.35 13.67
N SER A 221 12.91 -6.68 12.49
CA SER A 221 13.33 -5.69 11.50
C SER A 221 12.11 -5.10 10.80
N PHE A 222 11.85 -3.80 10.96
CA PHE A 222 10.73 -3.15 10.28
C PHE A 222 11.01 -1.70 9.86
N VAL A 223 10.24 -1.24 8.88
CA VAL A 223 10.16 0.16 8.43
C VAL A 223 8.72 0.61 8.49
N VAL A 224 8.46 1.78 9.07
CA VAL A 224 7.14 2.45 9.05
C VAL A 224 7.21 3.71 8.19
N SER A 225 6.31 3.82 7.21
CA SER A 225 5.99 5.06 6.51
C SER A 225 4.74 5.66 7.17
N TYR A 226 4.91 6.63 8.07
CA TYR A 226 3.84 6.99 9.01
C TYR A 226 3.20 8.35 8.82
N ASP A 227 3.97 9.38 8.44
CA ASP A 227 3.49 10.77 8.38
C ASP A 227 4.05 11.53 7.17
N VAL A 228 3.25 12.46 6.66
CA VAL A 228 3.64 13.42 5.62
C VAL A 228 3.82 14.80 6.26
N VAL A 229 5.04 15.33 6.17
CA VAL A 229 5.33 16.72 6.51
C VAL A 229 5.32 17.53 5.21
N THR A 230 4.54 18.62 5.20
CA THR A 230 4.65 19.69 4.20
C THR A 230 5.04 20.97 4.92
N ASP A 231 5.72 21.89 4.24
CA ASP A 231 6.26 23.14 4.83
C ASP A 231 5.22 23.95 5.63
N ASP A 232 3.94 23.86 5.27
CA ASP A 232 2.84 24.59 5.93
C ASP A 232 1.99 23.72 6.88
N ASN A 233 2.08 22.38 6.84
CA ASN A 233 1.22 21.46 7.61
C ASN A 233 1.94 20.16 7.97
N ARG A 234 1.99 19.84 9.27
CA ARG A 234 2.31 18.48 9.76
C ARG A 234 1.03 17.67 9.81
N TYR A 235 0.92 16.64 8.99
CA TYR A 235 -0.17 15.67 9.11
C TYR A 235 0.27 14.55 10.06
N GLY A 236 -0.34 14.50 11.25
CA GLY A 236 -0.10 13.45 12.26
C GLY A 236 0.91 13.82 13.35
N TYR A 237 0.86 13.07 14.45
CA TYR A 237 1.84 13.12 15.53
C TYR A 237 2.92 12.08 15.29
N ALA A 238 4.19 12.52 15.38
CA ALA A 238 5.35 11.64 15.34
C ALA A 238 5.19 10.45 16.29
N LEU A 239 5.78 9.31 15.92
CA LEU A 239 5.83 8.15 16.79
C LEU A 239 6.61 8.47 18.07
N PRO A 240 6.20 7.91 19.23
CA PRO A 240 6.82 8.22 20.52
C PRO A 240 8.32 7.86 20.53
N GLY A 241 9.15 8.75 21.11
CA GLY A 241 10.60 8.58 21.14
C GLY A 241 11.06 7.39 21.98
N GLU A 242 10.21 6.94 22.91
CA GLU A 242 10.43 5.79 23.79
C GLU A 242 10.58 4.48 23.00
N LEU A 243 10.02 4.41 21.77
CA LEU A 243 10.18 3.25 20.88
C LEU A 243 11.63 3.08 20.35
N GLY A 244 12.49 4.09 20.50
CA GLY A 244 13.88 4.04 20.05
C GLY A 244 14.06 3.94 18.53
N LEU A 245 13.04 4.27 17.74
CA LEU A 245 13.09 4.17 16.28
C LEU A 245 14.02 5.22 15.67
N THR A 246 14.78 4.83 14.66
CA THR A 246 15.55 5.79 13.86
C THR A 246 14.63 6.47 12.87
N HIS A 247 14.35 7.76 13.10
CA HIS A 247 13.49 8.59 12.25
C HIS A 247 14.30 9.31 11.17
N ARG A 248 13.83 9.25 9.92
CA ARG A 248 14.42 9.94 8.77
C ARG A 248 13.34 10.51 7.86
N HIS A 249 13.68 11.61 7.20
CA HIS A 249 12.82 12.24 6.21
C HIS A 249 13.28 11.89 4.80
N VAL A 250 12.35 11.48 3.94
CA VAL A 250 12.60 11.25 2.51
C VAL A 250 11.67 12.09 1.67
N MET A 251 12.19 12.78 0.65
CA MET A 251 11.30 13.53 -0.26
C MET A 251 10.47 12.55 -1.10
N ALA A 252 9.16 12.74 -1.14
CA ALA A 252 8.21 11.93 -1.89
C ALA A 252 7.92 12.46 -3.30
N GLY A 253 8.22 13.75 -3.55
CA GLY A 253 8.01 14.42 -4.83
C GLY A 253 7.29 15.76 -4.69
N ILE A 254 6.81 16.32 -5.80
CA ILE A 254 6.01 17.55 -5.81
C ILE A 254 4.55 17.20 -5.46
N SER A 255 4.01 17.85 -4.43
CA SER A 255 2.62 17.74 -4.00
C SER A 255 1.67 18.17 -5.11
N THR A 256 0.85 17.23 -5.56
CA THR A 256 -0.25 17.47 -6.50
C THR A 256 -1.28 18.49 -6.01
N GLN A 257 -1.41 18.70 -4.69
CA GLN A 257 -2.28 19.74 -4.14
C GLN A 257 -1.66 21.15 -4.28
N GLY A 258 -0.34 21.28 -4.13
CA GLY A 258 0.35 22.55 -4.35
C GLY A 258 0.29 23.00 -5.81
N THR A 259 0.39 22.05 -6.75
CA THR A 259 0.34 22.34 -8.19
C THR A 259 -1.01 22.92 -8.63
N LEU A 260 -2.11 22.52 -7.97
CA LEU A 260 -3.45 23.08 -8.18
C LEU A 260 -3.58 24.54 -7.71
N MET A 261 -2.68 25.00 -6.82
CA MET A 261 -2.61 26.37 -6.31
C MET A 261 -1.43 27.17 -6.92
N GLY A 262 -0.78 26.65 -7.98
CA GLY A 262 0.34 27.32 -8.63
C GLY A 262 1.65 27.34 -7.84
N GLN A 263 1.78 26.54 -6.78
CA GLN A 263 2.98 26.45 -5.95
C GLN A 263 3.63 25.06 -6.03
N THR A 264 4.92 25.00 -6.38
CA THR A 264 5.71 23.76 -6.34
C THR A 264 6.01 23.40 -4.88
N ARG A 265 5.13 22.64 -4.24
CA ARG A 265 5.29 22.20 -2.84
C ARG A 265 5.92 20.82 -2.80
N THR A 266 6.98 20.61 -2.03
CA THR A 266 7.60 19.27 -1.88
C THR A 266 6.89 18.51 -0.76
N THR A 267 6.58 17.23 -1.01
CA THR A 267 6.04 16.31 0.00
C THR A 267 7.21 15.58 0.65
N ILE A 268 7.28 15.60 1.98
CA ILE A 268 8.28 14.86 2.77
C ILE A 268 7.57 13.72 3.50
N GLU A 269 8.08 12.51 3.37
CA GLU A 269 7.60 11.33 4.09
C GLU A 269 8.52 11.02 5.28
N SER A 270 7.93 10.66 6.42
CA SER A 270 8.64 10.17 7.59
C SER A 270 8.79 8.65 7.54
N LEU A 271 10.04 8.19 7.49
CA LEU A 271 10.41 6.79 7.66
C LEU A 271 10.95 6.56 9.07
N TYR A 272 10.43 5.53 9.72
CA TYR A 272 10.90 5.06 11.03
C TYR A 272 11.44 3.65 10.89
N LEU A 273 12.69 3.43 11.28
CA LEU A 273 13.36 2.13 11.21
C LEU A 273 13.53 1.56 12.62
N SER A 274 13.26 0.26 12.78
CA SER A 274 13.45 -0.43 14.06
C SER A 274 14.94 -0.54 14.45
N PRO A 275 15.27 -0.61 15.75
CA PRO A 275 16.66 -0.80 16.20
C PRO A 275 17.33 -2.04 15.58
N ALA A 276 16.57 -3.14 15.45
CA ALA A 276 17.08 -4.37 14.85
C ALA A 276 17.45 -4.18 13.37
N LEU A 277 16.63 -3.48 12.59
CA LEU A 277 16.94 -3.17 11.20
C LEU A 277 18.16 -2.24 11.09
N VAL A 278 18.22 -1.20 11.92
CA VAL A 278 19.35 -0.26 11.93
C VAL A 278 20.66 -0.99 12.24
N GLN A 279 20.65 -1.92 13.20
CA GLN A 279 21.80 -2.78 13.50
C GLN A 279 22.17 -3.64 12.29
N ARG A 280 21.18 -4.26 11.63
CA ARG A 280 21.39 -5.08 10.42
C ARG A 280 21.98 -4.28 9.25
N LEU A 281 21.68 -2.99 9.17
CA LEU A 281 22.22 -2.08 8.16
C LEU A 281 23.61 -1.51 8.52
N GLY A 282 24.16 -1.82 9.70
CA GLY A 282 25.47 -1.32 10.13
C GLY A 282 25.42 0.02 10.89
N GLY A 283 24.27 0.40 11.43
CA GLY A 283 24.08 1.58 12.26
C GLY A 283 23.43 2.77 11.55
N ALA A 284 23.13 3.83 12.31
CA ALA A 284 22.38 4.98 11.81
C ALA A 284 23.12 5.75 10.69
N GLU A 285 24.45 5.83 10.74
CA GLU A 285 25.25 6.48 9.69
C GLU A 285 25.16 5.73 8.35
N ALA A 286 25.06 4.40 8.38
CA ALA A 286 24.87 3.59 7.19
C ALA A 286 23.48 3.83 6.58
N VAL A 287 22.44 3.92 7.42
CA VAL A 287 21.08 4.32 6.98
C VAL A 287 21.12 5.67 6.26
N ASP A 288 21.82 6.65 6.83
CA ASP A 288 21.99 7.98 6.22
C ASP A 288 22.73 7.92 4.88
N ALA A 289 23.76 7.09 4.78
CA ALA A 289 24.49 6.90 3.53
C ALA A 289 23.60 6.28 2.44
N CYS A 290 22.78 5.28 2.79
CA CYS A 290 21.84 4.65 1.86
C CYS A 290 20.79 5.63 1.33
N LEU A 291 20.16 6.40 2.22
CA LEU A 291 19.15 7.40 1.84
C LEU A 291 19.72 8.51 0.95
N ARG A 292 20.98 8.94 1.19
CA ARG A 292 21.66 9.91 0.33
C ARG A 292 21.92 9.38 -1.08
N ARG A 293 22.24 8.09 -1.22
CA ARG A 293 22.47 7.46 -2.54
C ARG A 293 21.18 7.37 -3.36
N ALA A 294 20.05 7.06 -2.72
CA ALA A 294 18.74 6.96 -3.38
C ALA A 294 18.09 8.32 -3.72
N GLY A 295 18.66 9.42 -3.23
CA GLY A 295 18.19 10.78 -3.47
C GLY A 295 18.77 11.47 -4.71
N ARG A 296 19.81 10.90 -5.34
CA ARG A 296 20.42 11.34 -6.60
C ARG A 296 19.75 10.66 -7.79
#